data_AF-A0A5M9GXC1-F1
#
_entry.id   AF-A0A5M9GXC1-F1
#
_cell.length_a   1.000
_cell.length_b   1.000
_cell.length_c   1.000
_cell.angle_alpha   90.00
_cell.angle_beta   90.00
_cell.angle_gamma   90.00
#
_symmetry.space_group_name_H-M   'P 1'
#
loop_
_entity.id
_entity.type
_entity.pdbx_description
1 polymer ?
#
loop_
_entity_poly.entity_id
_entity_poly.type
_entity_poly.pdbx_seq_one_letter_code
_entity_poly.pdbx_strand_id
1 'polypeptide(L)'
;MIFAVYKYANSEGTYLRSSFVDVSFDPGADNPVSSKLSAYFSTVMEKASGQGITSVRISSTTNHPSNSKRSAHSKANGARAFDINYINGVHVSTSAPFVGTMQTIIQETPRWRENYGPLIIQKMSNGSPILAPWAREIPGGHYNHIHVSVPW
;
A
#
# COMPACT_ATOMS: atom_id res chain seq x y z
N MET A 1 -33.44 -3.62 -2.44
CA MET A 1 -32.01 -3.25 -2.54
C MET A 1 -31.53 -2.96 -1.12
N ILE A 2 -30.81 -3.90 -0.50
CA ILE A 2 -30.40 -3.78 0.90
C ILE A 2 -28.99 -3.18 0.91
N PHE A 3 -28.83 -2.00 1.50
CA PHE A 3 -27.53 -1.42 1.81
C PHE A 3 -26.91 -2.22 2.95
N ALA A 4 -25.87 -2.99 2.67
CA ALA A 4 -25.04 -3.60 3.70
C ALA A 4 -24.19 -2.50 4.36
N VAL A 5 -24.68 -2.00 5.49
CA VAL A 5 -23.89 -1.19 6.43
C VAL A 5 -22.91 -2.15 7.11
N TYR A 6 -21.65 -2.17 6.69
CA TYR A 6 -20.60 -2.86 7.44
C TYR A 6 -20.27 -2.09 8.72
N LYS A 7 -21.08 -2.30 9.76
CA LYS A 7 -20.73 -2.00 11.15
C LYS A 7 -19.86 -3.14 11.69
N TYR A 8 -18.53 -3.02 11.56
CA TYR A 8 -17.55 -3.63 12.46
C TYR A 8 -16.25 -2.81 12.44
N ALA A 9 -16.29 -1.63 13.08
CA ALA A 9 -15.08 -0.93 13.48
C ALA A 9 -14.77 -1.34 14.92
N ASN A 10 -14.19 -2.53 15.07
CA ASN A 10 -13.64 -2.98 16.34
C ASN A 10 -12.27 -2.31 16.46
N SER A 11 -11.87 -1.90 17.66
CA SER A 11 -10.67 -1.12 17.98
C SER A 11 -9.32 -1.83 17.71
N GLU A 12 -9.28 -2.87 16.88
CA GLU A 12 -8.12 -3.75 16.66
C GLU A 12 -7.56 -3.71 15.23
N GLY A 13 -8.21 -3.00 14.29
CA GLY A 13 -7.80 -2.96 12.89
C GLY A 13 -8.39 -4.11 12.05
N THR A 14 -8.03 -4.18 10.75
CA THR A 14 -8.46 -5.22 9.80
C THR A 14 -7.28 -5.71 8.96
N TYR A 15 -7.38 -6.84 8.27
CA TYR A 15 -6.25 -7.36 7.48
C TYR A 15 -6.35 -6.98 6.00
N LEU A 16 -5.22 -6.98 5.30
CA LEU A 16 -5.18 -6.81 3.85
C LEU A 16 -5.59 -8.12 3.19
N ARG A 17 -6.72 -8.11 2.48
CA ARG A 17 -7.26 -9.28 1.78
C ARG A 17 -7.82 -8.81 0.44
N SER A 18 -7.86 -9.72 -0.54
CA SER A 18 -8.46 -9.48 -1.86
C SER A 18 -9.05 -10.78 -2.40
N SER A 19 -10.19 -10.69 -3.08
CA SER A 19 -10.75 -11.77 -3.90
C SER A 19 -10.37 -11.63 -5.39
N PHE A 20 -9.66 -10.57 -5.76
CA PHE A 20 -9.33 -10.23 -7.15
C PHE A 20 -7.91 -10.61 -7.56
N VAL A 21 -6.99 -10.58 -6.59
CA VAL A 21 -5.55 -10.80 -6.76
C VAL A 21 -5.11 -11.65 -5.58
N ASP A 22 -4.28 -12.66 -5.81
CA ASP A 22 -3.70 -13.46 -4.74
C ASP A 22 -2.74 -12.61 -3.88
N VAL A 23 -2.96 -12.61 -2.57
CA VAL A 23 -2.20 -11.78 -1.63
C VAL A 23 -1.43 -12.69 -0.69
N SER A 24 -0.11 -12.67 -0.83
CA SER A 24 0.82 -13.34 0.08
C SER A 24 1.58 -12.32 0.94
N PHE A 25 2.20 -12.79 2.01
CA PHE A 25 2.93 -11.96 2.97
C PHE A 25 4.30 -12.54 3.24
N ASP A 26 5.31 -11.67 3.38
CA ASP A 26 6.58 -12.05 3.98
C ASP A 26 6.36 -12.45 5.47
N PRO A 27 7.26 -13.23 6.06
CA PRO A 27 7.16 -13.62 7.46
C PRO A 27 6.95 -12.41 8.38
N GLY A 28 5.86 -12.44 9.14
CA GLY A 28 5.50 -11.38 10.09
C GLY A 28 4.93 -10.10 9.45
N ALA A 29 4.66 -10.07 8.14
CA ALA A 29 4.07 -8.91 7.46
C ALA A 29 2.54 -8.85 7.53
N ASP A 30 1.85 -9.93 7.86
CA ASP A 30 0.38 -9.96 7.97
C ASP A 30 -0.12 -9.47 9.34
N ASN A 31 -0.22 -8.14 9.51
CA ASN A 31 -0.70 -7.52 10.75
C ASN A 31 -1.89 -6.58 10.49
N PRO A 32 -2.66 -6.24 11.55
CA PRO A 32 -3.79 -5.34 11.42
C PRO A 32 -3.46 -3.94 10.87
N VAL A 33 -4.25 -3.62 9.86
CA VAL A 33 -4.60 -2.41 9.12
C VAL A 33 -5.52 -1.38 9.76
N SER A 34 -5.50 -0.11 9.38
CA SER A 34 -6.75 0.67 9.39
C SER A 34 -7.77 0.14 8.36
N SER A 35 -9.06 0.24 8.68
CA SER A 35 -10.15 -0.11 7.74
C SER A 35 -10.10 0.70 6.45
N LYS A 36 -9.71 1.97 6.54
CA LYS A 36 -9.50 2.85 5.39
C LYS A 36 -8.42 2.34 4.45
N LEU A 37 -7.30 1.86 4.98
CA LEU A 37 -6.23 1.28 4.17
C LEU A 37 -6.68 -0.03 3.51
N SER A 38 -7.37 -0.90 4.25
CA SER A 38 -7.88 -2.17 3.71
C SER A 38 -8.91 -1.95 2.60
N ALA A 39 -9.83 -0.99 2.76
CA ALA A 39 -10.77 -0.61 1.71
C ALA A 39 -10.06 -0.06 0.47
N TYR A 40 -9.09 0.85 0.65
CA TYR A 40 -8.28 1.37 -0.45
C TYR A 40 -7.50 0.24 -1.17
N PHE A 41 -6.86 -0.64 -0.41
CA PHE A 41 -6.14 -1.80 -0.94
C PHE A 41 -7.05 -2.69 -1.79
N SER A 42 -8.26 -3.01 -1.31
CA SER A 42 -9.22 -3.81 -2.07
C SER A 42 -9.56 -3.18 -3.42
N THR A 43 -9.77 -1.86 -3.48
CA THR A 43 -10.03 -1.15 -4.74
C THR A 43 -8.82 -1.15 -5.67
N VAL A 44 -7.60 -0.99 -5.13
CA VAL A 44 -6.37 -1.11 -5.93
C VAL A 44 -6.23 -2.51 -6.52
N MET A 45 -6.47 -3.56 -5.73
CA MET A 45 -6.37 -4.94 -6.21
C MET A 45 -7.43 -5.29 -7.25
N GLU A 46 -8.65 -4.77 -7.10
CA GLU A 46 -9.71 -4.90 -8.12
C GLU A 46 -9.30 -4.28 -9.45
N LYS A 47 -8.72 -3.07 -9.46
CA LYS A 47 -8.21 -2.44 -10.67
C LYS A 47 -7.00 -3.18 -11.25
N ALA A 48 -6.12 -3.67 -10.37
CA ALA A 48 -4.91 -4.40 -10.75
C ALA A 48 -5.23 -5.71 -11.49
N SER A 49 -6.27 -6.44 -11.07
CA SER A 49 -6.68 -7.66 -11.76
C SER A 49 -7.10 -7.40 -13.20
N GLY A 50 -7.77 -6.27 -13.47
CA GLY A 50 -8.11 -5.80 -14.82
C GLY A 50 -6.91 -5.40 -15.68
N GLN A 51 -5.70 -5.32 -15.10
CA GLN A 51 -4.46 -4.96 -15.79
C GLN A 51 -3.46 -6.13 -15.86
N GLY A 52 -3.92 -7.37 -15.60
CA GLY A 52 -3.09 -8.57 -15.69
C GLY A 52 -2.21 -8.84 -14.45
N ILE A 53 -2.43 -8.10 -13.36
CA ILE A 53 -1.80 -8.40 -12.07
C ILE A 53 -2.63 -9.47 -11.36
N THR A 54 -2.05 -10.64 -11.13
CA THR A 54 -2.71 -11.81 -10.56
C THR A 54 -2.25 -12.14 -9.15
N SER A 55 -1.05 -11.71 -8.75
CA SER A 55 -0.56 -11.85 -7.37
C SER A 55 0.30 -10.69 -6.90
N VAL A 56 0.26 -10.45 -5.60
CA VAL A 56 1.17 -9.53 -4.90
C VAL A 56 1.73 -10.18 -3.64
N ARG A 57 2.93 -9.78 -3.26
CA ARG A 57 3.49 -10.08 -1.94
C ARG A 57 3.69 -8.80 -1.15
N ILE A 58 3.16 -8.79 0.07
CA ILE A 58 3.29 -7.70 1.02
C ILE A 58 4.46 -7.99 1.94
N SER A 59 5.44 -7.09 1.96
CA SER A 59 6.63 -7.18 2.83
C SER A 59 6.44 -6.55 4.20
N SER A 60 5.48 -5.62 4.31
CA SER A 60 5.29 -4.84 5.52
C SER A 60 3.88 -4.30 5.64
N THR A 61 3.34 -4.35 6.85
CA THR A 61 2.14 -3.62 7.30
C THR A 61 2.48 -2.85 8.58
N THR A 62 2.12 -3.32 9.77
CA THR A 62 2.47 -2.66 11.03
C THR A 62 3.72 -3.23 11.72
N ASN A 63 4.39 -4.21 11.10
CA ASN A 63 5.64 -4.80 11.56
C ASN A 63 6.89 -3.96 11.26
N HIS A 64 6.75 -2.75 10.72
CA HIS A 64 7.89 -1.90 10.36
C HIS A 64 8.46 -1.15 11.60
N PRO A 65 9.66 -1.50 12.11
CA PRO A 65 10.28 -0.81 13.24
C PRO A 65 10.71 0.59 12.81
N SER A 66 9.87 1.58 13.10
CA SER A 66 10.08 2.96 12.67
C SER A 66 9.53 3.93 13.70
N ASN A 67 9.84 5.23 13.52
CA ASN A 67 9.36 6.26 14.42
C ASN A 67 7.83 6.15 14.60
N SER A 68 7.42 5.77 15.81
CA SER A 68 6.04 5.39 16.12
C SER A 68 5.03 6.52 15.91
N LYS A 69 5.47 7.79 15.92
CA LYS A 69 4.61 8.96 15.74
C LYS A 69 4.61 9.51 14.32
N ARG A 70 5.57 9.13 13.47
CA ARG A 70 5.74 9.69 12.11
C ARG A 70 5.47 8.68 11.00
N SER A 71 5.83 7.42 11.20
CA SER A 71 5.72 6.38 10.17
C SER A 71 4.28 5.95 9.95
N ALA A 72 3.81 5.92 8.71
CA ALA A 72 2.45 5.49 8.40
C ALA A 72 2.22 3.99 8.70
N HIS A 73 3.27 3.18 8.79
CA HIS A 73 3.19 1.78 9.24
C HIS A 73 2.87 1.65 10.73
N SER A 74 3.20 2.66 11.55
CA SER A 74 3.02 2.55 13.00
C SER A 74 1.54 2.48 13.38
N LYS A 75 1.19 1.56 14.29
CA LYS A 75 -0.14 1.48 14.92
C LYS A 75 -0.52 2.81 15.59
N ALA A 76 0.43 3.45 16.30
CA ALA A 76 0.21 4.74 16.96
C ALA A 76 -0.01 5.91 15.96
N ASN A 77 0.35 5.72 14.69
CA ASN A 77 0.10 6.68 13.60
C ASN A 77 -0.99 6.15 12.63
N GLY A 78 -1.85 5.26 13.13
CA GLY A 78 -3.08 4.82 12.49
C GLY A 78 -2.98 3.58 11.60
N ALA A 79 -1.84 2.87 11.53
CA ALA A 79 -1.68 1.67 10.69
C ALA A 79 -2.16 1.90 9.24
N ARG A 80 -1.57 2.91 8.59
CA ARG A 80 -2.05 3.49 7.32
C ARG A 80 -1.17 3.16 6.12
N ALA A 81 -0.19 2.27 6.25
CA ALA A 81 0.69 1.90 5.14
C ALA A 81 0.90 0.39 4.97
N PHE A 82 1.27 0.02 3.74
CA PHE A 82 1.75 -1.30 3.36
C PHE A 82 2.85 -1.19 2.30
N ASP A 83 3.72 -2.19 2.23
CA ASP A 83 4.78 -2.29 1.24
C ASP A 83 4.61 -3.52 0.35
N ILE A 84 4.57 -3.35 -0.97
CA ILE A 84 4.58 -4.44 -1.94
C ILE A 84 6.03 -4.69 -2.40
N ASN A 85 6.53 -5.91 -2.27
CA ASN A 85 7.88 -6.28 -2.73
C ASN A 85 7.89 -7.26 -3.92
N TYR A 86 6.79 -7.95 -4.21
CA TYR A 86 6.63 -8.74 -5.43
C TYR A 86 5.28 -8.48 -6.10
N ILE A 87 5.28 -8.49 -7.43
CA ILE A 87 4.07 -8.46 -8.27
C ILE A 87 4.21 -9.57 -9.30
N ASN A 88 3.21 -10.46 -9.38
CA ASN A 88 3.23 -11.65 -10.25
C ASN A 88 4.52 -12.49 -10.11
N GLY A 89 5.00 -12.64 -8.87
CA GLY A 89 6.23 -13.38 -8.57
C GLY A 89 7.54 -12.67 -8.96
N VAL A 90 7.49 -11.47 -9.56
CA VAL A 90 8.68 -10.68 -9.91
C VAL A 90 8.96 -9.65 -8.82
N HIS A 91 10.21 -9.60 -8.34
CA HIS A 91 10.62 -8.63 -7.33
C HIS A 91 10.53 -7.21 -7.87
N VAL A 92 10.00 -6.30 -7.05
CA VAL A 92 9.83 -4.89 -7.40
C VAL A 92 11.20 -4.26 -7.69
N SER A 93 11.29 -3.60 -8.84
CA SER A 93 12.48 -2.87 -9.31
C SER A 93 12.07 -1.94 -10.46
N THR A 94 12.98 -1.09 -10.93
CA THR A 94 12.72 -0.20 -12.08
C THR A 94 12.49 -0.94 -13.40
N SER A 95 12.98 -2.17 -13.53
CA SER A 95 12.84 -3.00 -14.74
C SER A 95 11.68 -4.01 -14.65
N ALA A 96 10.98 -4.11 -13.52
CA ALA A 96 9.91 -5.08 -13.34
C ALA A 96 8.62 -4.62 -14.07
N PRO A 97 7.97 -5.50 -14.85
CA PRO A 97 6.98 -5.11 -15.87
C PRO A 97 5.71 -4.45 -15.30
N PHE A 98 5.25 -4.88 -14.11
CA PHE A 98 4.01 -4.40 -13.52
C PHE A 98 4.19 -3.28 -12.48
N VAL A 99 5.43 -2.86 -12.19
CA VAL A 99 5.68 -1.82 -11.19
C VAL A 99 5.10 -0.49 -11.63
N GLY A 100 5.30 -0.11 -12.90
CA GLY A 100 4.74 1.13 -13.46
C GLY A 100 3.21 1.11 -13.40
N THR A 101 2.61 0.04 -13.91
CA THR A 101 1.16 -0.18 -13.87
C THR A 101 0.60 -0.09 -12.46
N MET A 102 1.20 -0.79 -11.49
CA MET A 102 0.75 -0.75 -10.09
C MET A 102 0.84 0.67 -9.51
N GLN A 103 1.98 1.36 -9.70
CA GLN A 103 2.13 2.73 -9.20
C GLN A 103 1.17 3.72 -9.86
N THR A 104 0.82 3.54 -11.14
CA THR A 104 -0.23 4.32 -11.82
C THR A 104 -1.62 4.04 -11.23
N ILE A 105 -1.98 2.77 -11.04
CA ILE A 105 -3.27 2.39 -10.40
C ILE A 105 -3.40 3.03 -9.01
N ILE A 106 -2.32 3.03 -8.23
CA ILE A 106 -2.28 3.67 -6.91
C ILE A 106 -2.56 5.18 -7.03
N GLN A 107 -1.92 5.87 -7.98
CA GLN A 107 -2.15 7.31 -8.20
C GLN A 107 -3.59 7.63 -8.63
N GLU A 108 -4.16 6.81 -9.51
CA GLU A 108 -5.51 6.99 -10.06
C GLU A 108 -6.62 6.54 -9.11
N THR A 109 -6.27 5.76 -8.07
CA THR A 109 -7.21 5.37 -7.03
C THR A 109 -7.28 6.48 -5.99
N PRO A 110 -8.44 7.13 -5.77
CA PRO A 110 -8.53 8.23 -4.82
C PRO A 110 -8.12 7.82 -3.41
N ARG A 111 -7.66 8.80 -2.62
CA ARG A 111 -7.31 8.66 -1.17
C ARG A 111 -5.98 7.95 -0.88
N TRP A 112 -5.04 7.91 -1.80
CA TRP A 112 -3.64 7.68 -1.44
C TRP A 112 -3.03 8.93 -0.80
N ARG A 113 -1.99 8.74 0.01
CA ARG A 113 -1.18 9.77 0.67
C ARG A 113 0.25 9.71 0.19
N GLU A 114 0.83 8.51 0.11
CA GLU A 114 2.20 8.26 -0.32
C GLU A 114 2.18 7.14 -1.36
N ASN A 115 2.98 7.29 -2.40
CA ASN A 115 3.27 6.29 -3.43
C ASN A 115 4.76 6.40 -3.70
N TYR A 116 5.53 5.70 -2.88
CA TYR A 116 6.98 5.70 -2.96
C TYR A 116 7.44 4.35 -3.49
N GLY A 117 8.05 4.35 -4.67
CA GLY A 117 8.55 3.13 -5.28
C GLY A 117 9.60 3.43 -6.35
N PRO A 118 9.98 2.43 -7.14
CA PRO A 118 11.12 2.56 -8.06
C PRO A 118 10.88 3.58 -9.17
N LEU A 119 9.64 3.71 -9.67
CA LEU A 119 9.32 4.58 -10.81
C LEU A 119 8.64 5.89 -10.40
N ILE A 120 7.75 5.85 -9.41
CA ILE A 120 7.05 7.02 -8.86
C ILE A 120 7.51 7.25 -7.42
N ILE A 121 7.89 8.50 -7.12
CA ILE A 121 8.27 8.93 -5.77
C ILE A 121 7.46 10.18 -5.40
N GLN A 122 6.20 9.98 -5.00
CA GLN A 122 5.26 11.08 -4.79
C GLN A 122 4.42 10.93 -3.52
N LYS A 123 3.89 12.06 -3.08
CA LYS A 123 2.87 12.13 -2.03
C LYS A 123 1.82 13.18 -2.34
N MET A 124 0.66 13.08 -1.70
CA MET A 124 -0.34 14.13 -1.72
C MET A 124 0.04 15.26 -0.74
N SER A 125 -0.01 16.50 -1.23
CA SER A 125 0.12 17.73 -0.45
C SER A 125 -0.93 18.73 -0.93
N ASN A 126 -1.75 19.25 -0.02
CA ASN A 126 -2.83 20.19 -0.34
C ASN A 126 -3.75 19.76 -1.50
N GLY A 127 -4.06 18.46 -1.58
CA GLY A 127 -4.93 17.91 -2.61
C GLY A 127 -4.26 17.64 -3.96
N SER A 128 -2.96 17.89 -4.10
CA SER A 128 -2.20 17.62 -5.34
C SER A 128 -0.99 16.71 -5.08
N PRO A 129 -0.61 15.86 -6.05
CA PRO A 129 0.62 15.09 -5.95
C PRO A 129 1.83 16.01 -6.07
N ILE A 130 2.81 15.84 -5.18
CA ILE A 130 4.12 16.46 -5.25
C ILE A 130 5.20 15.38 -5.31
N LEU A 131 6.31 15.70 -5.96
CA LEU A 131 7.52 14.87 -5.88
C LEU A 131 8.03 14.84 -4.42
N ALA A 132 8.45 13.66 -3.99
CA ALA A 132 8.99 13.41 -2.66
C ALA A 132 10.43 12.84 -2.75
N PRO A 133 11.40 13.59 -3.30
CA PRO A 133 12.76 13.08 -3.52
C PRO A 133 13.42 12.61 -2.22
N TRP A 134 13.12 13.25 -1.08
CA TRP A 134 13.60 12.84 0.24
C TRP A 134 13.20 11.41 0.63
N ALA A 135 12.17 10.82 0.01
CA ALA A 135 11.83 9.42 0.26
C ALA A 135 12.91 8.44 -0.25
N ARG A 136 13.81 8.88 -1.14
CA ARG A 136 15.03 8.13 -1.50
C ARG A 136 16.08 8.09 -0.40
N GLU A 137 16.06 9.07 0.51
CA GLU A 137 17.01 9.17 1.62
C GLU A 137 16.57 8.36 2.85
N ILE A 138 15.31 7.90 2.87
CA ILE A 138 14.82 6.96 3.88
C ILE A 138 15.56 5.63 3.68
N PRO A 139 16.05 4.95 4.73
CA PRO A 139 16.73 3.67 4.61
C PRO A 139 15.96 2.67 3.72
N GLY A 140 16.65 2.07 2.75
CA GLY A 140 16.05 1.22 1.72
C GLY A 140 15.61 1.97 0.44
N GLY A 141 15.47 3.29 0.50
CA GLY A 141 15.32 4.20 -0.64
C GLY A 141 14.12 3.95 -1.57
N HIS A 142 13.23 3.03 -1.20
CA HIS A 142 12.08 2.60 -2.00
C HIS A 142 12.46 2.17 -3.43
N TYR A 143 13.66 1.58 -3.60
CA TYR A 143 14.13 1.09 -4.91
C TYR A 143 13.65 -0.32 -5.24
N ASN A 144 13.25 -1.07 -4.22
CA ASN A 144 12.97 -2.51 -4.30
C ASN A 144 11.60 -2.90 -3.74
N HIS A 145 10.75 -1.92 -3.41
CA HIS A 145 9.38 -2.12 -2.95
C HIS A 145 8.55 -0.87 -3.29
N ILE A 146 7.23 -0.99 -3.26
CA ILE A 146 6.29 0.12 -3.37
C ILE A 146 5.66 0.32 -1.98
N HIS A 147 6.00 1.43 -1.32
CA HIS A 147 5.32 1.92 -0.12
C HIS A 147 4.10 2.72 -0.50
N VAL A 148 2.97 2.33 0.07
CA VAL A 148 1.68 3.00 -0.13
C VAL A 148 1.11 3.38 1.22
N SER A 149 0.61 4.60 1.35
CA SER A 149 -0.18 4.99 2.52
C SER A 149 -1.46 5.73 2.15
N VAL A 150 -2.42 5.75 3.07
CA VAL A 150 -3.67 6.54 2.96
C VAL A 150 -3.67 7.67 3.99
N PRO A 151 -4.37 8.80 3.79
CA PRO A 151 -4.43 9.87 4.78
C PRO A 151 -5.15 9.39 6.05
N TRP A 152 -4.95 10.11 7.16
CA TRP A 152 -5.82 10.00 8.35
C TRP A 152 -7.29 10.08 7.95
#